data_AF-A0A6N9TP23-F1
#
_entry.id   AF-A0A6N9TP23-F1
#
_cell.length_a   1.000
_cell.length_b   1.000
_cell.length_c   1.000
_cell.angle_alpha   90.00
_cell.angle_beta   90.00
_cell.angle_gamma   90.00
#
_symmetry.space_group_name_H-M   'P 1'
#
loop_
_entity.id
_entity.type
_entity.pdbx_description
1 polymer ?
#
loop_
_entity_poly.entity_id
_entity_poly.type
_entity_poly.pdbx_seq_one_letter_code
_entity_poly.pdbx_strand_id
1 'polypeptide(L)'
;ALRGLPGVRAVVPVEGAGVPAFRVEGADGAALAAAVGDLAAARGWRVRELAPDASLEAAFIRLLRRHRAERTGGDEVRHAA
;
A
#
# COMPACT_ATOMS: atom_id res chain seq x y z
N ALA A 1 0.98 20.58 -2.52
CA ALA A 1 1.77 19.53 -1.86
C ALA A 1 2.05 18.38 -2.84
N LEU A 2 1.05 17.56 -3.20
CA LEU A 2 1.24 16.43 -4.14
C LEU A 2 1.81 16.85 -5.52
N ARG A 3 1.31 17.94 -6.12
CA ARG A 3 1.83 18.48 -7.40
C ARG A 3 3.31 18.92 -7.36
N GLY A 4 3.88 19.12 -6.17
CA GLY A 4 5.26 19.51 -6.01
C GLY A 4 6.22 18.34 -5.81
N LEU A 5 5.73 17.09 -5.79
CA LEU A 5 6.58 15.93 -5.68
C LEU A 5 7.35 15.69 -7.00
N PRO A 6 8.66 15.39 -6.94
CA PRO A 6 9.45 15.08 -8.12
C PRO A 6 8.81 13.96 -8.94
N GLY A 7 8.70 14.19 -10.26
CA GLY A 7 8.16 13.21 -11.19
C GLY A 7 6.63 13.11 -11.22
N VAL A 8 5.87 13.93 -10.48
CA VAL A 8 4.40 13.99 -10.64
C VAL A 8 4.04 14.74 -11.92
N ARG A 9 3.29 14.07 -12.81
CA ARG A 9 2.72 14.64 -14.03
C ARG A 9 1.30 15.17 -13.80
N ALA A 10 0.47 14.44 -13.06
CA ALA A 10 -0.91 14.85 -12.79
C ALA A 10 -1.37 14.48 -11.38
N VAL A 11 -2.29 15.29 -10.85
CA VAL A 11 -3.04 15.01 -9.62
C VAL A 11 -4.51 15.31 -9.90
N VAL A 12 -5.31 14.25 -9.97
CA VAL A 12 -6.72 14.31 -10.35
C VAL A 12 -7.57 13.94 -9.14
N PRO A 13 -8.53 14.78 -8.72
CA PRO A 13 -9.46 14.41 -7.65
C PRO A 13 -10.32 13.21 -8.07
N VAL A 14 -10.61 12.32 -7.12
CA VAL A 14 -11.50 11.18 -7.33
C VAL A 14 -12.83 11.48 -6.66
N GLU A 15 -13.85 11.69 -7.48
CA GLU A 15 -15.22 11.92 -7.02
C GLU A 15 -15.85 10.65 -6.45
N GLY A 16 -16.79 10.80 -5.52
CA GLY A 16 -17.57 9.69 -4.96
C GLY A 16 -16.84 8.78 -3.97
N ALA A 17 -15.61 9.10 -3.57
CA ALA A 17 -14.83 8.29 -2.62
C ALA A 17 -15.29 8.40 -1.15
N GLY A 18 -16.25 9.29 -0.83
CA GLY A 18 -16.71 9.55 0.54
C GLY A 18 -15.70 10.26 1.45
N VAL A 19 -14.46 10.43 0.97
CA VAL A 19 -13.35 11.16 1.59
C VAL A 19 -12.54 11.86 0.50
N PRO A 20 -11.77 12.93 0.80
CA PRO A 20 -10.88 13.55 -0.17
C PRO A 20 -9.88 12.52 -0.73
N ALA A 21 -10.00 12.20 -2.01
CA ALA A 21 -9.18 11.21 -2.69
C ALA A 21 -8.58 11.80 -3.97
N PHE A 22 -7.35 11.40 -4.28
CA PHE A 22 -6.61 11.90 -5.43
C PHE A 22 -5.89 10.75 -6.12
N ARG A 23 -6.03 10.68 -7.45
CA ARG A 23 -5.15 9.88 -8.31
C ARG A 23 -3.91 10.72 -8.62
N VAL A 24 -2.74 10.15 -8.41
CA VAL A 24 -1.45 10.77 -8.72
C VAL A 24 -0.80 9.97 -9.85
N GLU A 25 -0.43 10.66 -10.92
CA GLU A 25 0.23 10.06 -12.09
C GLU A 25 1.66 10.58 -12.19
N GLY A 26 2.58 9.65 -12.42
CA GLY A 26 4.02 9.92 -12.45
C GLY A 26 4.58 9.90 -13.86
N ALA A 27 5.79 10.44 -13.99
CA ALA A 27 6.62 10.17 -15.15
C ALA A 27 7.14 8.74 -15.14
N ASP A 28 7.54 8.25 -16.31
CA ASP A 28 8.09 6.91 -16.46
C ASP A 28 9.33 6.75 -15.56
N GLY A 29 9.31 5.73 -14.71
CA GLY A 29 10.36 5.49 -13.70
C GLY A 29 10.27 6.34 -12.43
N ALA A 30 9.22 7.17 -12.26
CA ALA A 30 9.05 7.95 -11.03
C ALA A 30 8.69 7.06 -9.83
N ALA A 31 9.47 7.13 -8.76
CA ALA A 31 9.25 6.42 -7.50
C ALA A 31 8.17 7.11 -6.63
N LEU A 32 6.95 7.26 -7.17
CA LEU A 32 5.88 8.03 -6.52
C LEU A 32 5.44 7.47 -5.17
N ALA A 33 5.42 6.15 -5.00
CA ALA A 33 4.94 5.51 -3.76
C ALA A 33 5.75 5.97 -2.53
N ALA A 34 7.08 5.97 -2.65
CA ALA A 34 7.98 6.44 -1.60
C ALA A 34 7.76 7.94 -1.31
N ALA A 35 7.76 8.77 -2.36
CA ALA A 35 7.59 10.22 -2.21
C ALA A 35 6.23 10.62 -1.59
N VAL A 36 5.16 9.90 -1.92
CA VAL A 36 3.83 10.08 -1.30
C VAL A 36 3.85 9.63 0.15
N GLY A 37 4.52 8.51 0.46
CA GLY A 37 4.72 8.03 1.82
C GLY A 37 5.44 9.05 2.70
N ASP A 38 6.56 9.62 2.22
CA ASP A 38 7.33 10.64 2.94
C ASP A 38 6.51 11.91 3.19
N LEU A 39 5.78 12.38 2.16
CA LEU A 39 4.91 13.53 2.30
C LEU A 39 3.80 13.29 3.32
N ALA A 40 3.19 12.10 3.31
CA ALA A 40 2.15 11.75 4.24
C ALA A 40 2.68 11.67 5.68
N ALA A 41 3.85 11.06 5.89
CA ALA A 41 4.51 11.01 7.19
C ALA A 41 4.79 12.42 7.73
N ALA A 42 5.35 13.31 6.90
CA ALA A 42 5.62 14.70 7.26
C ALA A 42 4.35 15.51 7.60
N ARG A 43 3.19 15.07 7.12
CA ARG A 43 1.89 15.72 7.35
C ARG A 43 1.02 15.02 8.40
N GLY A 44 1.50 13.90 8.97
CA GLY A 44 0.71 13.07 9.88
C GLY A 44 -0.50 12.41 9.21
N TRP A 45 -0.48 12.23 7.89
CA TRP A 45 -1.55 11.57 7.15
C TRP A 45 -1.44 10.04 7.25
N ARG A 46 -2.57 9.36 7.42
CA ARG A 46 -2.62 7.90 7.36
C ARG A 46 -2.61 7.45 5.90
N VAL A 47 -1.61 6.66 5.52
CA VAL A 47 -1.49 6.07 4.18
C VAL A 47 -2.03 4.64 4.20
N ARG A 48 -2.86 4.30 3.21
CA ARG A 48 -3.23 2.93 2.92
C ARG A 48 -2.89 2.64 1.46
N GLU A 49 -2.01 1.68 1.25
CA GLU A 49 -1.72 1.19 -0.10
C GLU A 49 -2.91 0.33 -0.58
N LEU A 50 -3.45 0.68 -1.74
CA LEU A 50 -4.47 -0.10 -2.44
C LEU A 50 -3.77 -0.76 -3.63
N ALA A 51 -3.68 -2.09 -3.62
CA ALA A 51 -3.14 -2.86 -4.76
C ALA A 51 -4.29 -3.16 -5.74
N PRO A 52 -4.34 -2.51 -6.92
CA PRO A 52 -5.45 -2.68 -7.86
C PRO A 52 -5.48 -4.07 -8.53
N ASP A 53 -4.35 -4.77 -8.57
CA ASP A 53 -4.19 -6.01 -9.36
C ASP A 53 -4.29 -7.30 -8.54
N ALA A 54 -4.62 -7.21 -7.25
CA ALA A 54 -4.97 -8.40 -6.50
C ALA A 54 -6.43 -8.72 -6.78
N SER A 55 -6.69 -9.69 -7.67
CA SER A 55 -8.00 -10.34 -7.71
C SER A 55 -8.39 -10.73 -6.27
N LEU A 56 -9.71 -10.79 -5.99
CA LEU A 56 -10.18 -11.26 -4.69
C LEU A 56 -9.52 -12.61 -4.32
N GLU A 57 -9.33 -13.46 -5.32
CA GLU A 57 -8.60 -14.72 -5.22
C GLU A 57 -7.13 -14.52 -4.81
N ALA A 58 -6.39 -13.60 -5.44
CA ALA A 58 -5.01 -13.29 -5.06
C ALA A 58 -4.92 -12.74 -3.62
N ALA A 59 -5.89 -11.91 -3.20
CA ALA A 59 -6.00 -11.43 -1.83
C ALA A 59 -6.26 -12.59 -0.85
N PHE A 60 -7.16 -13.50 -1.21
CA PHE A 60 -7.49 -14.69 -0.42
C PHE A 60 -6.31 -15.66 -0.29
N ILE A 61 -5.60 -15.93 -1.39
CA ILE A 61 -4.39 -16.75 -1.40
C ILE A 61 -3.31 -16.16 -0.49
N ARG A 62 -3.10 -14.83 -0.52
CA ARG A 62 -2.15 -14.16 0.39
C ARG A 62 -2.55 -14.32 1.85
N LEU A 63 -3.84 -14.17 2.18
CA LEU A 63 -4.35 -14.36 3.53
C LEU A 63 -4.13 -15.79 4.04
N LEU A 64 -4.46 -16.80 3.21
CA LEU A 64 -4.25 -18.20 3.55
C LEU A 64 -2.77 -18.54 3.75
N ARG A 65 -1.88 -18.00 2.91
CA ARG A 65 -0.43 -18.16 3.04
C ARG A 65 0.09 -17.58 4.35
N ARG A 66 -0.37 -16.38 4.73
CA ARG A 66 -0.02 -15.75 6.02
C ARG A 66 -0.49 -16.60 7.22
N HIS A 67 -1.75 -17.04 7.22
CA HIS A 67 -2.28 -17.87 8.32
C HIS A 67 -1.59 -19.25 8.40
N ARG A 68 -1.12 -19.80 7.28
CA ARG A 68 -0.33 -21.03 7.28
C ARG A 68 1.07 -20.79 7.87
N ALA A 69 1.74 -19.71 7.49
CA ALA A 69 3.04 -19.35 8.04
C ALA A 69 2.98 -19.14 9.58
N GLU A 70 1.94 -18.45 10.06
CA GLU A 70 1.71 -18.22 11.50
C GLU A 70 1.42 -19.52 12.27
N ARG A 71 0.77 -20.51 11.66
CA ARG A 71 0.54 -21.83 12.27
C ARG A 71 1.73 -22.78 12.22
N THR A 72 2.62 -22.63 11.25
CA THR A 72 3.80 -23.51 11.11
C THR A 72 4.97 -23.00 11.95
N GLY A 73 5.08 -21.67 12.17
CA GLY A 73 6.07 -21.08 13.07
C GLY A 73 5.78 -21.27 14.57
N GLY A 74 4.61 -21.83 14.94
CA GLY A 74 4.24 -22.13 16.32
C GLY A 74 4.60 -23.55 16.79
N ASP A 75 4.99 -24.44 15.87
CA ASP A 75 5.21 -25.87 16.17
C ASP A 75 6.67 -26.23 16.48
N GLU A 76 7.63 -25.35 16.17
CA GLU A 76 9.06 -25.64 16.38
C GLU A 76 9.58 -25.28 17.79
N VAL A 77 8.76 -24.68 18.66
CA VAL A 77 9.19 -24.19 19.99
C VAL A 77 8.81 -25.14 21.14
N ARG A 78 8.23 -26.33 20.87
CA ARG A 78 7.81 -27.26 21.93
C ARG A 78 8.31 -28.69 21.73
N HIS A 79 9.60 -28.92 21.51
CA HIS A 79 10.24 -30.20 21.85
C HIS A 79 11.77 -30.07 21.97
N ALA A 80 12.21 -29.09 22.77
CA ALA A 80 13.58 -29.06 23.29
C ALA A 80 13.52 -28.59 24.75
N ALA A 81 13.13 -29.49 25.64
CA ALA A 81 13.28 -29.37 27.09
C ALA A 81 13.49 -30.77 27.66
#